data_AF-A0A2P7SE67-F1
#
_entry.id   AF-A0A2P7SE67-F1
#
_cell.length_a   1.000
_cell.length_b   1.000
_cell.length_c   1.000
_cell.angle_alpha   90.00
_cell.angle_beta   90.00
_cell.angle_gamma   90.00
#
_symmetry.space_group_name_H-M   'P 1'
#
loop_
_entity.id
_entity.type
_entity.pdbx_description
1 polymer ?
#
loop_
_entity_poly.entity_id
_entity_poly.type
_entity_poly.pdbx_seq_one_letter_code
_entity_poly.pdbx_strand_id
1 'polypeptide(L)'
;MQPTISIEDTTIWISHVKDAKLKQRLDQMEENDTIHLVADGVVGRWVKMRRGRDGRPTRGIRPDGEMKSIWNEWFRQRKGDRIIVHEVRLADDYLREGSVLFSEWESPEDEEAFRDL
;
A
#
# COMPACT_ATOMS: atom_id res chain seq x y z
N MET A 1 -3.39 -17.66 7.91
CA MET A 1 -2.66 -17.01 9.03
C MET A 1 -2.63 -15.52 8.74
N GLN A 2 -2.94 -14.68 9.72
CA GLN A 2 -2.86 -13.23 9.50
C GLN A 2 -1.37 -12.83 9.37
N PRO A 3 -1.01 -12.01 8.37
CA PRO A 3 0.36 -11.55 8.17
C PRO A 3 0.84 -10.79 9.42
N THR A 4 1.86 -11.29 10.09
CA THR A 4 2.45 -10.62 11.27
C THR A 4 3.87 -10.15 10.97
N ILE A 5 4.22 -9.00 11.55
CA ILE A 5 5.57 -8.45 11.53
C ILE A 5 5.96 -7.96 12.93
N SER A 6 7.26 -7.92 13.20
CA SER A 6 7.79 -7.36 14.44
C SER A 6 8.22 -5.90 14.23
N ILE A 7 7.93 -5.04 15.21
CA ILE A 7 8.38 -3.64 15.21
C ILE A 7 9.83 -3.59 15.70
N GLU A 8 10.78 -3.84 14.81
CA GLU A 8 12.21 -3.91 15.14
C GLU A 8 13.01 -2.70 14.64
N ASP A 9 12.46 -1.98 13.67
CA ASP A 9 13.09 -0.85 13.01
C ASP A 9 12.04 0.20 12.58
N THR A 10 12.53 1.40 12.26
CA THR A 10 11.74 2.47 11.62
C THR A 10 11.24 2.12 10.21
N THR A 11 11.81 1.06 9.62
CA THR A 11 11.47 0.52 8.29
C THR A 11 10.95 -0.91 8.43
N ILE A 12 9.99 -1.30 7.59
CA ILE A 12 9.58 -2.70 7.48
C ILE A 12 10.45 -3.39 6.43
N TRP A 13 11.24 -4.38 6.84
CA TRP A 13 12.00 -5.22 5.94
C TRP A 13 11.10 -6.30 5.32
N ILE A 14 11.06 -6.37 3.99
CA ILE A 14 10.27 -7.34 3.23
C ILE A 14 10.71 -8.79 3.57
N SER A 15 11.96 -8.98 3.98
CA SER A 15 12.48 -10.25 4.47
C SER A 15 11.79 -10.75 5.75
N HIS A 16 11.22 -9.85 6.56
CA HIS A 16 10.54 -10.18 7.82
C HIS A 16 9.04 -10.43 7.64
N VAL A 17 8.48 -10.06 6.48
CA VAL A 17 7.08 -10.33 6.13
C VAL A 17 6.87 -11.83 5.92
N LYS A 18 5.99 -12.42 6.73
CA LYS A 18 5.70 -13.87 6.68
C LYS A 18 4.68 -14.25 5.62
N ASP A 19 3.84 -13.32 5.19
CA ASP A 19 2.83 -13.58 4.18
C ASP A 19 3.41 -13.53 2.77
N ALA A 20 3.22 -14.63 2.03
CA ALA A 20 3.81 -14.79 0.71
C ALA A 20 3.20 -13.84 -0.32
N LYS A 21 1.89 -13.57 -0.23
CA LYS A 21 1.17 -12.71 -1.18
C LYS A 21 1.60 -11.25 -1.04
N LEU A 22 1.61 -10.73 0.19
CA LEU A 22 2.10 -9.40 0.51
C LEU A 22 3.57 -9.25 0.13
N LYS A 23 4.40 -10.26 0.44
CA LYS A 23 5.81 -10.26 0.07
C LYS A 23 6.02 -10.17 -1.45
N GLN A 24 5.28 -10.98 -2.23
CA GLN A 24 5.34 -10.94 -3.69
C GLN A 24 4.90 -9.58 -4.23
N ARG A 25 3.80 -9.03 -3.71
CA ARG A 25 3.30 -7.69 -4.08
C ARG A 25 4.37 -6.62 -3.84
N LEU A 26 4.98 -6.62 -2.66
CA LEU A 26 6.05 -5.68 -2.30
C LEU A 26 7.31 -5.86 -3.15
N ASP A 27 7.63 -7.08 -3.61
CA ASP A 27 8.78 -7.35 -4.47
C ASP A 27 8.58 -6.81 -5.89
N GLN A 28 7.33 -6.81 -6.37
CA GLN A 28 6.93 -6.27 -7.68
C GLN A 28 6.83 -4.74 -7.74
N MET A 29 6.86 -4.05 -6.59
CA MET A 29 6.81 -2.59 -6.54
C MET A 29 8.11 -1.95 -7.04
N GLU A 30 7.96 -0.88 -7.82
CA GLU A 30 9.08 -0.06 -8.28
C GLU A 30 9.65 0.81 -7.15
N GLU A 31 10.83 1.39 -7.40
CA GLU A 31 11.46 2.29 -6.43
C GLU A 31 10.62 3.55 -6.22
N ASN A 32 10.39 3.93 -4.96
CA ASN A 32 9.50 5.03 -4.56
C ASN A 32 8.01 4.80 -4.87
N ASP A 33 7.64 3.61 -5.33
CA ASP A 33 6.24 3.25 -5.45
C ASP A 33 5.57 3.20 -4.07
N THR A 34 4.26 3.43 -4.05
CA THR A 34 3.51 3.67 -2.82
C THR A 34 2.41 2.63 -2.64
N ILE A 35 2.22 2.15 -1.41
CA ILE A 35 1.20 1.18 -1.05
C ILE A 35 0.51 1.57 0.26
N HIS A 36 -0.77 1.24 0.39
CA HIS A 36 -1.50 1.39 1.64
C HIS A 36 -1.58 0.05 2.37
N LEU A 37 -1.16 0.06 3.64
CA LEU A 37 -1.21 -1.11 4.51
C LEU A 37 -1.99 -0.75 5.77
N VAL A 38 -2.77 -1.70 6.27
CA VAL A 38 -3.31 -1.66 7.63
C VAL A 38 -2.28 -2.30 8.54
N ALA A 39 -1.79 -1.54 9.52
CA ALA A 39 -0.92 -2.00 10.57
C ALA A 39 -1.64 -1.92 11.91
N ASP A 40 -1.90 -3.05 12.56
CA ASP A 40 -2.61 -3.15 13.85
C ASP A 40 -3.94 -2.36 13.88
N GLY A 41 -4.67 -2.36 12.75
CA GLY A 41 -5.93 -1.61 12.58
C GLY A 41 -5.78 -0.17 12.10
N VAL A 42 -4.55 0.36 11.99
CA VAL A 42 -4.27 1.71 11.49
C VAL A 42 -3.90 1.65 10.02
N VAL A 43 -4.69 2.31 9.16
CA VAL A 43 -4.35 2.48 7.74
C VAL A 43 -3.23 3.50 7.61
N GLY A 44 -2.18 3.15 6.86
CA GLY A 44 -1.09 4.06 6.57
C GLY A 44 -0.51 3.90 5.19
N ARG A 45 0.17 4.96 4.76
CA ARG A 45 0.90 5.01 3.50
C ARG A 45 2.34 4.56 3.69
N TRP A 46 2.82 3.73 2.77
CA TRP A 46 4.16 3.16 2.79
C TRP A 46 4.81 3.33 1.43
N VAL A 47 6.12 3.59 1.43
CA VAL A 47 6.89 3.86 0.21
C VAL A 47 8.01 2.84 0.09
N LYS A 48 8.13 2.22 -1.08
CA LYS A 48 9.24 1.32 -1.41
C LYS A 48 10.55 2.10 -1.43
N MET A 49 11.54 1.61 -0.68
CA MET A 49 12.84 2.27 -0.63
C MET A 49 13.60 2.15 -1.95
N ARG A 50 14.33 3.21 -2.29
CA ARG A 50 15.29 3.22 -3.40
C ARG A 50 16.37 2.15 -3.20
N ARG A 51 16.88 1.59 -4.29
CA ARG A 51 18.09 0.75 -4.31
C ARG A 51 19.23 1.48 -3.60
N GLY A 52 20.00 0.72 -2.83
CA GLY A 52 21.17 1.26 -2.13
C GLY A 52 22.23 1.75 -3.13
N ARG A 53 23.16 2.58 -2.66
CA ARG A 53 24.26 3.14 -3.46
C ARG A 53 25.12 2.04 -4.15
N ASP A 54 25.13 0.83 -3.60
CA ASP A 54 25.79 -0.37 -4.12
C ASP A 54 25.00 -1.07 -5.25
N GLY A 55 23.87 -0.51 -5.70
CA GLY A 55 23.00 -1.09 -6.72
C GLY A 55 22.09 -2.22 -6.22
N ARG A 56 22.28 -2.69 -4.97
CA ARG A 56 21.45 -3.74 -4.37
C ARG A 56 20.03 -3.21 -4.07
N PRO A 57 18.98 -4.01 -4.36
CA PRO A 57 17.62 -3.66 -3.96
C PRO A 57 17.49 -3.59 -2.44
N THR A 58 17.15 -2.39 -1.95
CA THR A 58 16.76 -2.20 -0.56
C THR A 58 15.40 -2.85 -0.39
N ARG A 59 15.37 -4.04 0.21
CA ARG A 59 14.13 -4.81 0.44
C ARG A 59 13.38 -4.27 1.65
N GLY A 60 13.09 -2.98 1.65
CA GLY A 60 12.41 -2.27 2.73
C GLY A 60 11.33 -1.34 2.21
N ILE A 61 10.29 -1.15 3.02
CA ILE A 61 9.31 -0.08 2.86
C ILE A 61 9.36 0.83 4.08
N ARG A 62 9.31 2.14 3.84
CA ARG A 62 9.29 3.15 4.91
C ARG A 62 7.90 3.73 5.07
N PRO A 63 7.47 4.06 6.29
CA PRO A 63 6.20 4.76 6.49
C PRO A 63 6.30 6.18 5.93
N ASP A 64 5.18 6.69 5.44
CA ASP A 64 5.07 7.99 4.82
C ASP A 64 3.79 8.72 5.29
N GLY A 65 3.80 10.05 5.24
CA GLY A 65 2.71 10.87 5.79
C GLY A 65 2.52 10.68 7.30
N GLU A 66 1.27 10.65 7.75
CA GLU A 66 0.90 10.51 9.17
C GLU A 66 1.40 9.20 9.79
N MET A 67 1.42 8.12 9.00
CA MET A 67 1.93 6.82 9.42
C MET A 67 3.39 6.89 9.85
N LYS A 68 4.19 7.82 9.33
CA LYS A 68 5.58 8.01 9.78
C LYS A 68 5.66 8.43 11.25
N SER A 69 4.76 9.29 11.70
CA SER A 69 4.73 9.74 13.10
C SER A 69 4.27 8.61 14.01
N ILE A 70 3.19 7.92 13.63
CA ILE A 70 2.62 6.79 14.36
C ILE A 70 3.65 5.66 14.48
N TRP A 71 4.29 5.28 13.37
CA TRP A 71 5.28 4.20 13.38
C TRP A 71 6.51 4.55 14.22
N ASN A 72 6.98 5.79 14.19
CA ASN A 72 8.10 6.22 15.04
C ASN A 72 7.75 6.19 16.53
N GLU A 73 6.51 6.53 16.88
CA GLU A 73 6.02 6.40 18.25
C GLU A 73 5.95 4.93 18.68
N TRP A 74 5.38 4.06 17.83
CA TRP A 74 5.32 2.63 18.09
C TRP A 74 6.71 2.00 18.18
N PHE A 75 7.65 2.41 17.35
CA PHE A 75 9.03 1.95 17.45
C PHE A 75 9.69 2.33 18.79
N ARG A 76 9.30 3.45 19.41
CA ARG A 76 9.81 3.85 20.73
C ARG A 76 9.12 3.12 21.89
N GLN A 77 7.83 2.87 21.78
CA GLN A 77 7.01 2.35 22.88
C GLN A 77 6.78 0.83 22.83
N ARG A 78 6.66 0.27 21.62
CA ARG A 78 6.27 -1.12 21.32
C ARG A 78 7.36 -1.88 20.56
N LYS A 79 8.64 -1.51 20.76
CA LYS A 79 9.76 -2.20 20.11
C LYS A 79 9.76 -3.69 20.47
N GLY A 80 9.84 -4.56 19.46
CA GLY A 80 9.80 -6.02 19.61
C GLY A 80 8.40 -6.62 19.62
N ASP A 81 7.35 -5.79 19.63
CA ASP A 81 5.97 -6.25 19.57
C ASP A 81 5.61 -6.79 18.19
N ARG A 82 4.72 -7.79 18.15
CA ARG A 82 4.25 -8.43 16.91
C ARG A 82 2.88 -7.89 16.56
N ILE A 83 2.80 -7.20 15.43
CA ILE A 83 1.55 -6.63 14.91
C ILE A 83 1.10 -7.33 13.64
N ILE A 84 -0.19 -7.21 13.35
CA ILE A 84 -0.78 -7.71 12.11
C ILE A 84 -0.66 -6.62 11.03
N VAL A 85 -0.17 -6.97 9.85
CA VAL A 85 -0.02 -6.04 8.71
C VAL A 85 -0.53 -6.64 7.42
N HIS A 86 -1.57 -6.06 6.83
CA HIS A 86 -2.09 -6.51 5.54
C HIS A 86 -2.30 -5.36 4.56
N GLU A 87 -2.24 -5.67 3.26
CA GLU A 87 -2.58 -4.72 2.21
C GLU A 87 -4.06 -4.32 2.30
N VAL A 88 -4.34 -3.05 2.04
CA VAL A 88 -5.69 -2.53 1.83
C VAL A 88 -5.72 -1.75 0.53
N ARG A 89 -6.74 -1.99 -0.29
CA ARG A 89 -7.04 -1.12 -1.43
C ARG A 89 -8.03 -0.07 -0.97
N LEU A 90 -7.63 1.20 -1.04
CA LEU A 90 -8.51 2.33 -0.73
C LEU A 90 -9.38 2.66 -1.95
N ALA A 91 -10.56 3.23 -1.74
CA ALA A 91 -11.47 3.64 -2.82
C ALA A 91 -10.84 4.64 -3.81
N ASP A 92 -9.86 5.43 -3.36
CA ASP A 92 -9.06 6.33 -4.21
C ASP A 92 -8.25 5.58 -5.29
N ASP A 93 -7.78 4.36 -4.98
CA ASP A 93 -7.11 3.46 -5.92
C ASP A 93 -8.09 3.02 -7.03
N TYR A 94 -9.35 2.79 -6.64
CA TYR A 94 -10.45 2.40 -7.53
C TYR A 94 -10.90 3.52 -8.47
N LEU A 95 -10.88 4.78 -8.03
CA LEU A 95 -11.19 5.95 -8.88
C LEU A 95 -10.12 6.19 -9.94
N ARG A 96 -8.86 5.86 -9.65
CA ARG A 96 -7.74 5.98 -10.60
C ARG A 96 -7.71 4.84 -11.62
N GLU A 97 -8.13 3.63 -11.25
CA GLU A 97 -8.30 2.50 -12.19
C GLU A 97 -9.63 2.59 -12.97
N GLY A 98 -10.70 3.12 -12.36
CA GLY A 98 -12.05 3.21 -12.94
C GLY A 98 -12.22 4.22 -14.07
N SER A 99 -11.36 5.24 -14.19
CA SER A 99 -11.45 6.22 -15.28
C SER A 99 -11.23 5.63 -16.67
N VAL A 100 -10.70 4.40 -16.79
CA VAL A 100 -10.54 3.68 -18.07
C VAL A 100 -11.79 2.87 -18.42
N LEU A 101 -12.60 2.45 -17.43
CA LEU A 101 -13.78 1.61 -17.63
C LEU A 101 -15.07 2.39 -17.91
N PHE A 102 -15.11 3.70 -17.64
CA PHE A 102 -16.28 4.54 -17.89
C PHE A 102 -16.35 5.16 -19.29
N SER A 103 -15.31 5.04 -20.13
CA SER A 103 -15.37 5.54 -21.53
C SER A 103 -16.31 4.75 -22.45
N GLU A 104 -16.74 3.55 -22.06
CA GLU A 104 -17.66 2.74 -22.89
C GLU A 104 -19.15 3.09 -22.69
N TRP A 105 -19.48 3.93 -21.69
CA TRP A 105 -20.85 4.38 -21.39
C TRP A 105 -21.19 5.75 -22.01
N GLU A 106 -20.27 6.37 -22.75
CA GLU A 106 -20.51 7.60 -23.53
C GLU A 106 -20.71 7.27 -25.03
N SER A 107 -21.40 6.18 -25.34
CA SER A 107 -21.83 5.95 -26.72
C SER A 107 -22.98 6.92 -27.05
N PRO A 108 -22.91 7.67 -28.17
CA PRO A 108 -23.89 8.71 -28.52
C PRO A 108 -25.28 8.19 -28.92
N GLU A 109 -25.58 6.90 -28.74
CA GLU A 109 -26.84 6.27 -29.13
C GLU A 109 -27.95 6.37 -28.07
N ASP A 110 -27.63 6.76 -26.83
CA ASP A 110 -28.61 6.88 -25.72
C ASP A 110 -29.29 8.27 -25.62
N GLU A 111 -28.99 9.21 -26.53
CA GLU A 111 -29.56 10.57 -26.49
C GLU A 111 -30.94 10.69 -27.17
N GLU A 112 -31.39 9.69 -27.94
CA GLU A 112 -32.66 9.75 -28.70
C GLU A 112 -33.90 9.23 -27.93
N ALA A 113 -33.72 8.50 -26.82
CA ALA A 113 -34.85 7.90 -26.09
C ALA A 113 -35.59 8.86 -25.14
N PHE A 114 -35.02 10.03 -24.85
CA PHE A 114 -35.53 10.97 -23.83
C PHE A 114 -36.27 12.19 -24.39
N ARG A 115 -36.55 12.22 -25.70
CA ARG A 115 -37.18 13.37 -26.38
C ARG A 115 -38.66 13.20 -26.74
N ASP A 116 -39.32 12.14 -26.26
CA ASP A 116 -40.75 11.89 -26.47
C ASP A 116 -41.45 11.47 -25.16
N LEU A 117 -41.43 12.37 -24.16
CA LEU A 117 -42.22 12.22 -22.91
C LEU A 117 -42.72 13.57 -22.41
#